data_AF-A0A950QEA9-F1
#
_entry.id   AF-A0A950QEA9-F1
#
_cell.length_a   1.000
_cell.length_b   1.000
_cell.length_c   1.000
_cell.angle_alpha   90.00
_cell.angle_beta   90.00
_cell.angle_gamma   90.00
#
_symmetry.space_group_name_H-M   'P 1'
#
loop_
_entity.id
_entity.type
_entity.pdbx_description
1 polymer ?
#
loop_
_entity_poly.entity_id
_entity_poly.type
_entity_poly.pdbx_seq_one_letter_code
_entity_poly.pdbx_strand_id
1 'polypeptide(L)'
;MRSHVGGQFEYELFGLSIRSEIELPELRRSEDAREVDVVIRWGSLDKGPVEGDVRADRQCLVLSIPRVAYYRVQAGREITVAPDRDVPERNLRLFLLGSAFGVLLHQRGMLPLHANAVEIGGRAVAFMGASGSGKSTLAAWFHDRGYKVLADDVCAIGFGDDGVAKVRRGLPRLR
;
A
#
# COMPACT_ATOMS: atom_id res chain seq x y z
N MET A 1 -2.30 -7.11 26.45
CA MET A 1 -2.52 -5.90 25.62
C MET A 1 -1.21 -5.14 25.62
N ARG A 2 -0.38 -5.27 24.57
CA ARG A 2 0.90 -4.53 24.53
C ARG A 2 0.56 -3.06 24.28
N SER A 3 0.94 -2.18 25.21
CA SER A 3 0.93 -0.74 25.02
C SER A 3 1.92 -0.44 23.90
N HIS A 4 1.42 -0.17 22.69
CA HIS A 4 2.26 0.30 21.59
C HIS A 4 2.63 1.74 21.95
N VAL A 5 3.86 1.95 22.44
CA VAL A 5 4.42 3.28 22.66
C VAL A 5 4.59 3.88 21.26
N GLY A 6 3.60 4.66 20.82
CA GLY A 6 3.51 5.14 19.45
C GLY A 6 4.59 6.16 19.13
N GLY A 7 5.58 5.76 18.34
CA GLY A 7 6.40 6.72 17.60
C GLY A 7 5.58 7.33 16.47
N GLN A 8 5.80 8.61 16.16
CA GLN A 8 5.19 9.24 15.00
C GLN A 8 6.24 9.33 13.89
N PHE A 9 5.98 8.67 12.77
CA PHE A 9 6.92 8.56 11.65
C PHE A 9 6.30 9.19 10.39
N GLU A 10 7.13 9.82 9.56
CA GLU A 10 6.70 10.42 8.29
C GLU A 10 7.39 9.77 7.09
N TYR A 11 6.61 9.50 6.03
CA TYR A 11 7.03 8.76 4.85
C TYR A 11 6.42 9.33 3.56
N GLU A 12 6.99 8.95 2.42
CA GLU A 12 6.38 9.18 1.10
C GLU A 12 6.11 7.84 0.38
N LEU A 13 4.91 7.68 -0.18
CA LEU A 13 4.55 6.54 -1.03
C LEU A 13 3.48 6.93 -2.05
N PHE A 14 3.63 6.51 -3.31
CA PHE A 14 2.74 6.89 -4.42
C PHE A 14 2.59 8.41 -4.63
N GLY A 15 3.56 9.19 -4.15
CA GLY A 15 3.51 10.66 -4.13
C GLY A 15 2.60 11.24 -3.04
N LEU A 16 2.21 10.44 -2.05
CA LEU A 16 1.43 10.86 -0.89
C LEU A 16 2.33 10.99 0.35
N SER A 17 2.07 12.03 1.14
CA SER A 17 2.69 12.30 2.43
C SER A 17 1.98 11.49 3.51
N ILE A 18 2.69 10.60 4.20
CA ILE A 18 2.12 9.65 5.17
C ILE A 18 2.65 9.93 6.56
N ARG A 19 1.75 10.03 7.54
CA ARG A 19 2.09 9.99 8.96
C ARG A 19 1.62 8.66 9.57
N SER A 20 2.50 7.94 10.25
CA SER A 20 2.19 6.62 10.80
C SER A 20 2.59 6.49 12.26
N GLU A 21 1.73 5.84 13.06
CA GLU A 21 2.06 5.30 14.38
C GLU A 21 2.78 3.94 14.33
N ILE A 22 2.89 3.36 13.13
CA ILE A 22 3.54 2.09 12.85
C ILE A 22 4.86 2.39 12.14
N GLU A 23 5.96 1.80 12.58
CA GLU A 23 7.21 1.94 11.82
C GLU A 23 7.11 1.16 10.50
N LEU A 24 7.46 1.82 9.39
CA LEU A 24 7.39 1.29 8.04
C LEU A 24 8.79 1.31 7.41
N PRO A 25 9.69 0.39 7.80
CA PRO A 25 11.07 0.36 7.30
C PRO A 25 11.16 0.10 5.78
N GLU A 26 10.09 -0.39 5.15
CA GLU A 26 9.97 -0.56 3.71
C GLU A 26 9.82 0.77 2.95
N LEU A 27 9.48 1.86 3.65
CA LEU A 27 9.27 3.18 3.08
C LEU A 27 10.48 4.10 3.28
N ARG A 28 10.66 5.03 2.35
CA ARG A 28 11.59 6.14 2.52
C ARG A 28 11.00 7.12 3.53
N ARG A 29 11.75 7.44 4.59
CA ARG A 29 11.39 8.50 5.53
C ARG A 29 11.41 9.86 4.82
N SER A 30 10.45 10.70 5.14
CA SER A 30 10.43 12.10 4.74
C SER A 30 10.92 12.96 5.90
N GLU A 31 11.83 13.88 5.63
CA GLU A 31 12.29 14.90 6.59
C GLU A 31 11.62 16.27 6.31
N ASP A 32 10.95 16.39 5.16
CA ASP A 32 10.24 17.60 4.77
C ASP A 32 8.86 17.64 5.45
N ALA A 33 8.60 18.72 6.20
CA ALA A 33 7.28 19.00 6.73
C ALA A 33 6.33 19.37 5.59
N ARG A 34 5.44 18.44 5.22
CA ARG A 34 4.35 18.64 4.25
C ARG A 34 3.00 18.47 4.92
N GLU A 35 1.95 18.95 4.26
CA GLU A 35 0.58 18.60 4.66
C GLU A 35 0.38 17.09 4.54
N VAL A 36 -0.25 16.47 5.54
CA VAL A 36 -0.39 15.01 5.59
C VAL A 36 -1.59 14.57 4.77
N ASP A 37 -1.31 13.77 3.73
CA ASP A 37 -2.33 13.16 2.89
C ASP A 37 -2.96 11.92 3.55
N VAL A 38 -2.17 11.17 4.32
CA VAL A 38 -2.58 9.88 4.91
C VAL A 38 -2.12 9.74 6.35
N VAL A 39 -3.04 9.37 7.23
CA VAL A 39 -2.73 8.97 8.61
C VAL A 39 -2.91 7.47 8.79
N ILE A 40 -1.91 6.81 9.36
CA ILE A 40 -1.97 5.40 9.75
C ILE A 40 -1.87 5.35 11.27
N ARG A 41 -2.87 4.78 11.92
CA ARG A 41 -2.96 4.73 13.38
C ARG A 41 -3.30 3.34 13.89
N TRP A 42 -2.89 3.06 15.12
CA TRP A 42 -3.41 1.92 15.86
C TRP A 42 -4.87 2.18 16.24
N GLY A 43 -5.65 1.12 16.35
CA GLY A 43 -7.00 1.24 16.89
C GLY A 43 -7.62 -0.10 17.27
N SER A 44 -8.72 -0.02 18.00
CA SER A 44 -9.64 -1.13 18.18
C SER A 44 -10.73 -1.04 17.13
N LEU A 45 -10.96 -2.14 16.42
CA LEU A 45 -12.10 -2.30 15.54
C LEU A 45 -12.99 -3.38 16.14
N ASP A 46 -14.30 -3.14 16.18
CA ASP A 46 -15.25 -4.18 16.56
C ASP A 46 -15.11 -5.33 15.56
N LYS A 47 -14.59 -6.47 16.06
CA LYS A 47 -14.53 -7.72 15.31
C LYS A 47 -15.97 -8.16 15.06
N GLY A 48 -16.60 -7.63 14.02
CA GLY A 48 -17.90 -8.11 13.57
C GLY A 48 -17.81 -9.61 13.18
N PRO A 49 -18.95 -10.32 13.08
CA PRO A 49 -18.97 -11.78 13.19
C PRO A 49 -18.43 -12.60 11.99
N VAL A 50 -17.66 -12.04 11.04
CA VAL A 50 -17.19 -12.83 9.88
C VAL A 50 -15.73 -12.52 9.50
N GLU A 51 -14.88 -13.55 9.56
CA GLU A 51 -13.50 -13.55 9.07
C GLU A 51 -13.47 -13.57 7.53
N GLY A 52 -12.53 -12.85 6.91
CA GLY A 52 -12.38 -12.83 5.45
C GLY A 52 -13.43 -12.00 4.69
N ASP A 53 -14.23 -11.21 5.41
CA ASP A 53 -15.27 -10.34 4.84
C ASP A 53 -14.72 -8.95 4.46
N VAL A 54 -15.32 -8.33 3.45
CA VAL A 54 -15.05 -6.95 3.03
C VAL A 54 -16.32 -6.14 3.26
N ARG A 55 -16.28 -5.20 4.21
CA ARG A 55 -17.39 -4.29 4.45
C ARG A 55 -17.10 -2.97 3.80
N ALA A 56 -17.98 -2.47 2.95
CA ALA A 56 -17.78 -1.21 2.27
C ALA A 56 -19.03 -0.32 2.35
N ASP A 57 -18.82 0.95 2.65
CA ASP A 57 -19.69 2.04 2.26
C ASP A 57 -18.97 2.96 1.25
N ARG A 58 -19.56 4.08 0.84
CA ARG A 58 -18.97 4.96 -0.19
C ARG A 58 -17.59 5.51 0.19
N GLN A 59 -17.26 5.59 1.47
CA GLN A 59 -16.01 6.19 1.95
C GLN A 59 -15.27 5.31 2.95
N CYS A 60 -15.84 4.24 3.46
CA CYS A 60 -15.21 3.35 4.43
C CYS A 60 -15.13 1.95 3.86
N LEU A 61 -13.99 1.29 4.02
CA LEU A 61 -13.85 -0.13 3.77
C LEU A 61 -13.07 -0.80 4.90
N VAL A 62 -13.61 -1.90 5.43
CA VAL A 62 -12.94 -2.74 6.42
C VAL A 62 -12.50 -4.04 5.77
N LEU A 63 -11.18 -4.27 5.75
CA LEU A 63 -10.56 -5.53 5.34
C LEU A 63 -10.32 -6.40 6.57
N SER A 64 -10.83 -7.63 6.55
CA SER A 64 -10.54 -8.66 7.55
C SER A 64 -9.53 -9.65 6.99
N ILE A 65 -8.30 -9.65 7.53
CA ILE A 65 -7.28 -10.64 7.19
C ILE A 65 -7.20 -11.67 8.32
N PRO A 66 -7.66 -12.92 8.11
CA PRO A 66 -7.76 -13.92 9.16
C PRO A 66 -6.44 -14.12 9.89
N ARG A 67 -6.49 -14.07 11.23
CA ARG A 67 -5.33 -14.23 12.13
C ARG A 67 -4.20 -13.20 11.92
N VAL A 68 -4.50 -12.07 11.28
CA VAL A 68 -3.52 -11.01 11.05
C VAL A 68 -4.01 -9.69 11.62
N ALA A 69 -5.04 -9.10 11.01
CA ALA A 69 -5.54 -7.79 11.42
C ALA A 69 -6.84 -7.43 10.71
N TYR A 70 -7.52 -6.44 11.27
CA TYR A 70 -8.51 -5.63 10.58
C TYR A 70 -7.88 -4.31 10.14
N TYR A 71 -8.14 -3.91 8.89
CA TYR A 71 -7.74 -2.61 8.37
C TYR A 71 -9.00 -1.84 7.99
N ARG A 72 -9.25 -0.71 8.65
CA ARG A 72 -10.31 0.22 8.26
C ARG A 72 -9.71 1.36 7.46
N VAL A 73 -10.12 1.49 6.20
CA VAL A 73 -9.66 2.52 5.27
C VAL A 73 -10.78 3.51 5.01
N GLN A 74 -10.54 4.79 5.32
CA GLN A 74 -11.56 5.83 5.28
C GLN A 74 -11.18 7.03 4.42
N ALA A 75 -12.12 7.43 3.57
CA ALA A 75 -12.12 8.59 2.69
C ALA A 75 -10.84 8.78 1.88
N GLY A 76 -10.10 7.69 1.64
CA GLY A 76 -8.76 7.71 1.11
C GLY A 76 -7.88 8.68 1.90
N ARG A 77 -7.89 8.69 3.23
CA ARG A 77 -7.10 9.61 4.07
C ARG A 77 -6.60 8.96 5.35
N GLU A 78 -7.23 7.86 5.76
CA GLU A 78 -6.91 7.22 7.02
C GLU A 78 -6.91 5.71 6.88
N ILE A 79 -5.95 5.06 7.54
CA ILE A 79 -5.95 3.62 7.80
C ILE A 79 -5.85 3.39 9.31
N THR A 80 -6.88 2.78 9.90
CA THR A 80 -6.81 2.24 11.27
C THR A 80 -6.43 0.77 11.23
N VAL A 81 -5.40 0.38 11.98
CA VAL A 81 -4.91 -1.01 12.07
C VAL A 81 -5.26 -1.59 13.43
N ALA A 82 -6.03 -2.67 13.43
CA ALA A 82 -6.35 -3.46 14.62
C ALA A 82 -5.74 -4.87 14.48
N PRO A 83 -4.54 -5.10 15.03
CA PRO A 83 -3.84 -6.38 14.89
C PRO A 83 -4.55 -7.50 15.66
N ASP A 84 -4.41 -8.74 15.19
CA ASP A 84 -4.73 -9.91 15.97
C ASP A 84 -3.61 -10.24 16.98
N ARG A 85 -3.87 -11.18 17.89
CA ARG A 85 -2.89 -11.57 18.92
C ARG A 85 -1.66 -12.22 18.31
N ASP A 86 -0.49 -11.83 18.81
CA ASP A 86 0.81 -12.45 18.53
C ASP A 86 1.21 -12.48 17.04
N VAL A 87 0.75 -11.51 16.26
CA VAL A 87 1.04 -11.39 14.84
C VAL A 87 2.42 -10.74 14.63
N PRO A 88 3.32 -11.33 13.82
CA PRO A 88 4.56 -10.68 13.44
C PRO A 88 4.29 -9.36 12.71
N GLU A 89 4.94 -8.28 13.11
CA GLU A 89 4.70 -6.95 12.53
C GLU A 89 4.93 -6.90 11.01
N ARG A 90 5.86 -7.71 10.50
CA ARG A 90 6.08 -7.86 9.05
C ARG A 90 4.81 -8.27 8.30
N ASN A 91 4.00 -9.13 8.89
CA ASN A 91 2.73 -9.54 8.28
C ASN A 91 1.72 -8.39 8.32
N LEU A 92 1.68 -7.61 9.40
CA LEU A 92 0.85 -6.41 9.46
C LEU A 92 1.23 -5.43 8.34
N ARG A 93 2.52 -5.14 8.18
CA ARG A 93 3.02 -4.22 7.15
C ARG A 93 2.78 -4.74 5.73
N LEU A 94 2.86 -6.06 5.51
CA LEU A 94 2.58 -6.68 4.22
C LEU A 94 1.16 -6.35 3.74
N PHE A 95 0.14 -6.61 4.57
CA PHE A 95 -1.25 -6.36 4.19
C PHE A 95 -1.63 -4.88 4.26
N LEU A 96 -0.98 -4.10 5.13
CA LEU A 96 -1.12 -2.65 5.19
C LEU A 96 -0.66 -2.01 3.86
N LEU A 97 0.58 -2.27 3.45
CA LEU A 97 1.19 -1.66 2.27
C LEU A 97 0.70 -2.26 0.95
N GLY A 98 0.16 -3.48 0.98
CA GLY A 98 -0.49 -4.13 -0.15
C GLY A 98 -1.98 -3.80 -0.24
N SER A 99 -2.79 -4.57 0.49
CA SER A 99 -4.25 -4.54 0.39
C SER A 99 -4.88 -3.25 0.89
N ALA A 100 -4.51 -2.78 2.08
CA ALA A 100 -5.14 -1.59 2.67
C ALA A 100 -4.76 -0.31 1.89
N PHE A 101 -3.51 -0.18 1.46
CA PHE A 101 -3.10 0.90 0.57
C PHE A 101 -3.74 0.81 -0.82
N GLY A 102 -3.93 -0.39 -1.36
CA GLY A 102 -4.71 -0.59 -2.59
C GLY A 102 -6.11 0.01 -2.47
N VAL A 103 -6.82 -0.29 -1.38
CA VAL A 103 -8.14 0.31 -1.11
C VAL A 103 -8.07 1.83 -0.98
N LEU A 104 -7.07 2.35 -0.27
CA LEU A 104 -6.88 3.80 -0.08
C LEU A 104 -6.66 4.51 -1.42
N LEU A 105 -5.87 3.92 -2.31
CA LEU A 105 -5.64 4.44 -3.66
C LEU A 105 -6.92 4.39 -4.50
N HIS A 106 -7.69 3.30 -4.39
CA HIS A 106 -8.98 3.18 -5.06
C HIS A 106 -9.98 4.26 -4.61
N GLN A 107 -10.06 4.55 -3.30
CA GLN A 107 -10.90 5.63 -2.77
C GLN A 107 -10.47 7.03 -3.27
N ARG A 108 -9.22 7.17 -3.73
CA ARG A 108 -8.69 8.39 -4.38
C ARG A 108 -8.88 8.43 -5.90
N GLY A 109 -9.67 7.51 -6.47
CA GLY A 109 -9.92 7.45 -7.90
C GLY A 109 -8.75 6.87 -8.71
N MET A 110 -7.81 6.20 -8.07
CA MET A 110 -6.73 5.49 -8.75
C MET A 110 -7.12 4.03 -9.00
N LEU A 111 -6.53 3.41 -10.02
CA LEU A 111 -6.66 1.99 -10.30
C LEU A 111 -5.43 1.25 -9.75
N PRO A 112 -5.52 0.61 -8.57
CA PRO A 112 -4.47 -0.27 -8.08
C PRO A 112 -4.53 -1.62 -8.81
N LEU A 113 -3.42 -2.03 -9.42
CA LEU A 113 -3.25 -3.36 -10.02
C LEU A 113 -2.24 -4.18 -9.22
N HIS A 114 -2.54 -5.47 -9.05
CA HIS A 114 -1.55 -6.42 -8.55
C HIS A 114 -0.57 -6.78 -9.67
N ALA A 115 0.41 -5.90 -9.87
CA ALA A 115 1.30 -5.93 -11.02
C ALA A 115 2.68 -5.41 -10.66
N ASN A 116 3.67 -5.93 -11.37
CA ASN A 116 4.99 -5.31 -11.45
C ASN A 116 4.99 -4.33 -12.62
N ALA A 117 5.75 -3.25 -12.56
CA ALA A 117 5.88 -2.33 -13.69
C ALA A 117 7.31 -1.82 -13.86
N VAL A 118 7.74 -1.67 -15.11
CA VAL A 118 9.05 -1.14 -15.49
C VAL A 118 8.91 -0.05 -16.54
N GLU A 119 9.87 0.86 -16.61
CA GLU A 119 9.94 1.91 -17.62
C GLU A 119 10.77 1.42 -18.82
N ILE A 120 10.15 1.36 -20.02
CA ILE A 120 10.81 0.98 -21.28
C ILE A 120 10.50 2.05 -22.32
N GLY A 121 11.54 2.73 -22.82
CA GLY A 121 11.39 3.77 -23.84
C GLY A 121 10.44 4.91 -23.42
N GLY A 122 10.53 5.35 -22.15
CA GLY A 122 9.68 6.39 -21.57
C GLY A 122 8.23 5.99 -21.30
N ARG A 123 7.89 4.69 -21.45
CA ARG A 123 6.54 4.15 -21.20
C ARG A 123 6.56 3.17 -20.04
N ALA A 124 5.48 3.13 -19.26
CA ALA A 124 5.29 2.12 -18.23
C ALA A 124 4.75 0.83 -18.86
N VAL A 125 5.42 -0.29 -18.60
CA VAL A 125 4.98 -1.64 -18.99
C VAL A 125 4.67 -2.43 -17.72
N ALA A 126 3.41 -2.85 -17.56
CA ALA A 126 2.94 -3.59 -16.41
C ALA A 126 2.82 -5.10 -16.72
N PHE A 127 3.33 -5.93 -15.82
CA PHE A 127 3.24 -7.38 -15.86
C PHE A 127 2.21 -7.86 -14.85
N MET A 128 1.16 -8.53 -15.34
CA MET A 128 0.12 -9.17 -14.53
C MET A 128 0.12 -10.67 -14.76
N GLY A 129 -0.35 -11.42 -13.78
CA GLY A 129 -0.30 -12.88 -13.79
C GLY A 129 -0.49 -13.46 -12.39
N ALA A 130 -0.71 -14.77 -12.31
CA ALA A 130 -0.91 -15.46 -11.05
C ALA A 130 0.29 -15.30 -10.08
N SER A 131 0.07 -15.51 -8.79
CA SER A 131 1.18 -15.61 -7.84
C SER A 131 2.14 -16.72 -8.28
N GLY A 132 3.44 -16.48 -8.17
CA GLY A 132 4.47 -17.42 -8.64
C GLY A 132 4.71 -17.45 -10.16
N SER A 133 3.99 -16.66 -10.97
CA SER A 133 4.18 -16.64 -12.43
C SER A 133 5.47 -15.95 -12.90
N GLY A 134 6.35 -15.55 -11.99
CA GLY A 134 7.63 -14.91 -12.32
C GLY A 134 7.60 -13.40 -12.57
N LYS A 135 6.51 -12.68 -12.25
CA LYS A 135 6.41 -11.21 -12.45
C LYS A 135 7.54 -10.44 -11.77
N SER A 136 7.79 -10.74 -10.49
CA SER A 136 8.87 -10.10 -9.72
C SER A 136 10.25 -10.49 -10.26
N THR A 137 10.43 -11.75 -10.70
CA THR A 137 11.66 -12.21 -11.35
C THR A 137 11.93 -11.46 -12.66
N LEU A 138 10.89 -11.23 -13.46
CA LEU A 138 11.00 -10.47 -14.70
C LEU A 138 11.33 -8.99 -14.42
N ALA A 139 10.69 -8.38 -13.42
CA ALA A 139 11.01 -7.02 -13.00
C ALA A 139 12.46 -6.87 -12.51
N ALA A 140 12.95 -7.84 -11.72
CA ALA A 140 14.34 -7.89 -11.30
C ALA A 140 15.30 -8.07 -12.48
N TRP A 141 14.97 -8.93 -13.45
CA TRP A 141 15.78 -9.12 -14.66
C TRP A 141 15.92 -7.83 -15.50
N PHE A 142 14.86 -7.01 -15.56
CA PHE A 142 14.90 -5.68 -16.17
C PHE A 142 15.73 -4.70 -15.33
N HIS A 143 15.55 -4.70 -14.01
CA HIS A 143 16.35 -3.88 -13.08
C HIS A 143 17.85 -4.12 -13.26
N ASP A 144 18.28 -5.37 -13.31
CA ASP A 144 19.69 -5.77 -13.49
C ASP A 144 20.28 -5.31 -14.84
N ARG A 145 19.42 -4.92 -15.79
CA ARG A 145 19.79 -4.34 -17.09
C ARG A 145 19.72 -2.81 -17.11
N GLY A 146 19.55 -2.18 -15.96
CA GLY A 146 19.49 -0.73 -15.82
C GLY A 146 18.12 -0.13 -16.13
N TYR A 147 17.08 -0.94 -16.34
CA TYR A 147 15.73 -0.43 -16.48
C TYR A 147 15.18 -0.02 -15.12
N LYS A 148 14.40 1.05 -15.13
CA LYS A 148 13.79 1.57 -13.91
C LYS A 148 12.54 0.75 -13.56
N VAL A 149 12.50 0.24 -12.34
CA VAL A 149 11.29 -0.38 -11.80
C VAL A 149 10.38 0.71 -11.24
N LEU A 150 9.13 0.71 -11.70
CA LEU A 150 8.09 1.67 -11.30
C LEU A 150 7.22 1.15 -10.16
N ALA A 151 6.96 -0.17 -10.15
CA ALA A 151 6.15 -0.83 -9.14
C ALA A 151 6.58 -2.30 -8.95
N ASP A 152 6.51 -2.76 -7.70
CA ASP A 152 6.55 -4.17 -7.32
C ASP A 152 5.35 -4.43 -6.39
N ASP A 153 4.55 -5.46 -6.70
CA ASP A 153 3.32 -5.84 -5.99
C ASP A 153 2.09 -4.94 -6.25
N VAL A 154 2.19 -3.64 -5.99
CA VAL A 154 1.08 -2.67 -6.20
C VAL A 154 1.47 -1.62 -7.23
N CYS A 155 0.84 -1.67 -8.39
CA CYS A 155 0.97 -0.69 -9.46
C CYS A 155 -0.24 0.26 -9.45
N ALA A 156 -0.03 1.50 -8.99
CA ALA A 156 -1.09 2.50 -8.89
C ALA A 156 -1.18 3.33 -10.17
N ILE A 157 -2.30 3.24 -10.88
CA ILE A 157 -2.54 3.99 -12.12
C ILE A 157 -3.49 5.16 -11.81
N GLY A 158 -3.05 6.38 -12.11
CA GLY A 158 -3.91 7.56 -12.16
C GLY A 158 -4.19 7.97 -13.61
N PHE A 159 -5.27 8.71 -13.83
CA PHE A 159 -5.62 9.26 -15.13
C PHE A 159 -5.43 10.78 -15.08
N GLY A 160 -4.69 11.34 -16.03
CA GLY A 160 -4.59 12.80 -16.20
C GLY A 160 -5.89 13.39 -16.77
N ASP A 161 -5.99 14.72 -16.75
CA ASP A 161 -7.11 15.44 -17.38
C ASP A 161 -7.20 15.19 -18.90
N ASP A 162 -6.08 14.81 -19.50
CA ASP A 162 -5.94 14.36 -20.89
C ASP A 162 -6.43 12.92 -21.13
N GLY A 163 -6.91 12.23 -20.09
CA GLY A 163 -7.31 10.82 -20.12
C GLY A 163 -6.14 9.85 -20.16
N VAL A 164 -4.89 10.32 -20.13
CA VAL A 164 -3.70 9.47 -20.24
C VAL A 164 -3.42 8.81 -18.89
N ALA A 165 -3.37 7.48 -18.91
CA ALA A 165 -2.99 6.67 -17.75
C ALA A 165 -1.50 6.86 -17.39
N LYS A 166 -1.22 7.13 -16.12
CA LYS A 166 0.13 7.35 -15.57
C LYS A 166 0.33 6.47 -14.34
N VAL A 167 1.45 5.77 -14.28
CA VAL A 167 1.84 4.98 -13.10
C VAL A 167 2.45 5.89 -12.04
N ARG A 168 1.95 5.83 -10.80
CA ARG A 168 2.62 6.43 -9.64
C ARG A 168 3.69 5.47 -9.13
N ARG A 169 4.84 6.01 -8.74
CA ARG A 169 5.93 5.19 -8.20
C ARG A 169 5.50 4.55 -6.88
N GLY A 170 5.62 3.23 -6.82
CA GLY A 170 5.30 2.45 -5.64
C GLY A 170 6.48 2.20 -4.73
N LEU A 171 6.38 1.12 -3.94
CA LEU A 171 7.41 0.69 -3.00
C LEU A 171 8.75 0.43 -3.72
N PRO A 172 9.87 0.99 -3.25
CA PRO A 172 11.19 0.68 -3.76
C PRO A 172 11.68 -0.65 -3.17
N ARG A 173 11.12 -1.78 -3.63
CA ARG A 173 11.47 -3.12 -3.10
C ARG A 173 12.74 -3.72 -3.70
N LEU A 174 13.13 -3.28 -4.89
CA LEU A 174 14.37 -3.70 -5.55
C LEU A 174 15.47 -2.67 -5.25
N ARG A 175 16.58 -3.14 -4.69
CA ARG A 175 17.80 -2.40 -4.37
C ARG A 175 18.91 -2.78 -5.32
#